data_AF-A0AAF5CY10-F1
#
_entry.id   AF-A0AAF5CY10-F1
#
_cell.length_a   1.000
_cell.length_b   1.000
_cell.length_c   1.000
_cell.angle_alpha   90.00
_cell.angle_beta   90.00
_cell.angle_gamma   90.00
#
_symmetry.space_group_name_H-M   'P 1'
#
loop_
_entity.id
_entity.type
_entity.pdbx_description
1 polymer ?
#
loop_
_entity_poly.entity_id
_entity_poly.type
_entity_poly.pdbx_seq_one_letter_code
_entity_poly.pdbx_strand_id
1 'polypeptide(L)'
;NRNYPYKWNKIYNICIRFPGISKESEHEVKSYTDYLVKNKNIIQGFNVGQSADILYGANGCSNDYAKSLGIKYVFTIEIGSRKIYNFGFMVPKSYISKIAEEVFAGILVVSQRISKENTVESNIK
;
A
#
# COMPACT_ATOMS: atom_id res chain seq x y z
N ASN A 1 0.06 0.05 -21.47
CA ASN A 1 -0.47 -0.46 -20.17
C ASN A 1 -1.61 -1.49 -20.35
N ARG A 2 -1.44 -2.50 -21.21
CA ARG A 2 -2.37 -3.64 -21.40
C ARG A 2 -1.65 -5.00 -21.46
N ASN A 3 -0.33 -4.99 -21.27
CA ASN A 3 0.56 -6.13 -21.48
C ASN A 3 0.94 -6.86 -20.17
N TYR A 4 0.61 -6.29 -19.01
CA TYR A 4 0.88 -6.89 -17.69
C TYR A 4 0.15 -8.23 -17.47
N PRO A 5 0.70 -9.18 -16.69
CA PRO A 5 0.17 -10.53 -16.50
C PRO A 5 -0.99 -10.59 -15.50
N TYR A 6 -1.81 -9.54 -15.39
CA TYR A 6 -2.99 -9.48 -14.52
C TYR A 6 -4.25 -9.30 -15.35
N LYS A 7 -5.11 -10.32 -15.35
CA LYS A 7 -6.32 -10.37 -16.19
C LYS A 7 -6.03 -10.04 -17.67
N TRP A 8 -4.86 -10.46 -18.17
CA TRP A 8 -4.44 -10.25 -19.56
C TRP A 8 -5.44 -10.93 -20.51
N ASN A 9 -5.86 -10.22 -21.55
CA ASN A 9 -6.84 -10.72 -22.52
C ASN A 9 -6.35 -10.43 -23.94
N LYS A 10 -6.40 -11.46 -24.81
CA LYS A 10 -5.98 -11.37 -26.21
C LYS A 10 -6.99 -10.62 -27.09
N ILE A 11 -8.23 -10.46 -26.65
CA ILE A 11 -9.34 -9.94 -27.46
C ILE A 11 -9.32 -8.41 -27.46
N TYR A 12 -8.88 -7.77 -28.54
CA TYR A 12 -9.12 -6.35 -28.80
C TYR A 12 -9.28 -6.02 -30.29
N ASN A 13 -10.31 -5.22 -30.58
CA ASN A 13 -10.72 -4.83 -31.94
C ASN A 13 -10.15 -3.46 -32.36
N ILE A 14 -9.17 -2.90 -31.63
CA ILE A 14 -8.70 -1.52 -31.86
C ILE A 14 -7.20 -1.40 -31.63
N CYS A 15 -6.46 -0.87 -32.61
CA CYS A 15 -5.00 -0.73 -32.60
C CYS A 15 -4.45 0.03 -31.37
N ILE A 16 -5.20 1.00 -30.83
CA ILE A 16 -4.72 1.85 -29.72
C ILE A 16 -4.64 1.15 -28.35
N ARG A 17 -5.20 -0.05 -28.20
CA ARG A 17 -5.23 -0.80 -26.93
C ARG A 17 -4.67 -2.21 -27.07
N PHE A 18 -3.85 -2.46 -28.09
CA PHE A 18 -3.22 -3.75 -28.32
C PHE A 18 -2.50 -4.24 -27.05
N PRO A 19 -2.81 -5.45 -26.54
CA PRO A 19 -2.27 -5.96 -25.28
C PRO A 19 -0.91 -6.64 -25.44
N GLY A 20 -0.35 -6.68 -26.65
CA GLY A 20 0.84 -7.46 -26.99
C GLY A 20 0.49 -8.83 -27.58
N ILE A 21 1.48 -9.50 -28.19
CA ILE A 21 1.32 -10.84 -28.78
C ILE A 21 1.07 -11.92 -27.72
N SER A 22 1.53 -11.68 -26.50
CA SER A 22 1.31 -12.46 -25.29
C SER A 22 1.35 -11.53 -24.08
N LYS A 23 0.98 -12.04 -22.90
CA LYS A 23 1.34 -11.36 -21.64
C LYS A 23 2.86 -11.13 -21.61
N GLU A 24 3.27 -9.95 -21.13
CA GLU A 24 4.67 -9.55 -20.96
C GLU A 24 5.51 -9.61 -22.24
N SER A 25 4.88 -9.46 -23.43
CA SER A 25 5.60 -9.43 -24.70
C SER A 25 6.45 -8.19 -24.90
N GLU A 26 6.15 -7.07 -24.23
CA GLU A 26 6.96 -5.85 -24.32
C GLU A 26 8.15 -5.96 -23.35
N HIS A 27 9.36 -5.71 -23.84
CA HIS A 27 10.59 -5.90 -23.06
C HIS A 27 10.61 -5.01 -21.80
N GLU A 28 10.05 -3.80 -21.89
CA GLU A 28 9.89 -2.86 -20.78
C GLU A 28 8.98 -3.41 -19.69
N VAL A 29 7.88 -4.09 -20.08
CA VAL A 29 6.97 -4.72 -19.14
C VAL A 29 7.62 -5.95 -18.52
N LYS A 30 8.24 -6.80 -19.34
CA LYS A 30 8.95 -8.01 -18.90
C LYS A 30 10.04 -7.69 -17.87
N SER A 31 10.88 -6.69 -18.15
CA SER A 31 11.97 -6.27 -17.24
C SER A 31 11.41 -5.80 -15.90
N TYR A 32 10.35 -4.98 -15.93
CA TYR A 32 9.73 -4.48 -14.72
C TYR A 32 8.99 -5.57 -13.93
N THR A 33 8.25 -6.46 -14.59
CA THR A 33 7.57 -7.57 -13.90
C THR A 33 8.57 -8.57 -13.33
N ASP A 34 9.66 -8.87 -14.03
CA ASP A 34 10.75 -9.70 -13.52
C ASP A 34 11.41 -9.07 -12.29
N TYR A 35 11.67 -7.76 -12.33
CA TYR A 35 12.17 -7.03 -11.16
C TYR A 35 11.20 -7.14 -9.99
N LEU A 36 9.91 -6.89 -10.20
CA LEU A 36 8.91 -6.99 -9.15
C LEU A 36 8.83 -8.40 -8.58
N VAL A 37 8.79 -9.44 -9.42
CA VAL A 37 8.71 -10.85 -8.98
C VAL A 37 9.96 -11.27 -8.23
N LYS A 38 11.15 -10.89 -8.73
CA LYS A 38 12.44 -11.18 -8.09
C LYS A 38 12.54 -10.51 -6.72
N ASN A 39 12.03 -9.28 -6.61
CA ASN A 39 12.15 -8.48 -5.40
C ASN A 39 10.88 -8.48 -4.54
N LYS A 40 9.81 -9.19 -4.89
CA LYS A 40 8.52 -9.16 -4.15
C LYS A 40 8.65 -9.47 -2.67
N ASN A 41 9.67 -10.24 -2.29
CA ASN A 41 9.95 -10.60 -0.90
C ASN A 41 10.66 -9.48 -0.13
N ILE A 42 11.43 -8.62 -0.81
CA ILE A 42 12.06 -7.42 -0.23
C ILE A 42 11.20 -6.17 -0.36
N ILE A 43 10.25 -6.15 -1.31
CA ILE A 43 9.27 -5.07 -1.46
C ILE A 43 8.36 -5.13 -0.23
N GLN A 44 8.55 -4.16 0.66
CA GLN A 44 7.76 -4.03 1.86
C GLN A 44 6.42 -3.40 1.50
N GLY A 45 5.42 -4.26 1.31
CA GLY A 45 4.02 -3.85 1.24
C GLY A 45 3.38 -3.95 2.62
N PHE A 46 2.61 -2.95 3.01
CA PHE A 46 1.60 -3.08 4.05
C PHE A 46 0.32 -3.65 3.43
N ASN A 47 -0.36 -4.55 4.13
CA ASN A 47 -1.74 -4.87 3.79
C ASN A 47 -2.62 -3.70 4.27
N VAL A 48 -3.55 -3.25 3.44
CA VAL A 48 -4.40 -2.07 3.73
C VAL A 48 -5.86 -2.45 3.57
N GLY A 49 -6.69 -2.08 4.56
CA GLY A 49 -8.11 -2.40 4.65
C GLY A 49 -8.62 -2.27 6.08
N GLN A 50 -9.82 -2.80 6.35
CA GLN A 50 -10.39 -2.77 7.70
C GLN A 50 -9.63 -3.71 8.63
N SER A 51 -9.39 -3.27 9.87
CA SER A 51 -8.63 -4.06 10.86
C SER A 51 -9.24 -5.44 11.10
N ALA A 52 -10.58 -5.54 11.13
CA ALA A 52 -11.28 -6.81 11.32
C ALA A 52 -11.08 -7.81 10.16
N ASP A 53 -10.94 -7.32 8.93
CA ASP A 53 -10.77 -8.16 7.73
C ASP A 53 -9.33 -8.64 7.55
N ILE A 54 -8.35 -7.83 7.98
CA ILE A 54 -6.92 -8.09 7.75
C ILE A 54 -6.25 -8.77 8.95
N LEU A 55 -6.71 -8.48 10.17
CA LEU A 55 -6.17 -9.05 11.40
C LEU A 55 -7.16 -10.07 11.97
N TYR A 56 -8.13 -9.59 12.76
CA TYR A 56 -9.20 -10.36 13.38
C TYR A 56 -10.23 -9.39 13.96
N GLY A 57 -11.48 -9.85 14.15
CA GLY A 57 -12.51 -9.05 14.82
C GLY A 57 -12.15 -8.77 16.29
N ALA A 58 -12.13 -7.50 16.69
CA ALA A 58 -11.84 -7.06 18.04
C ALA A 58 -12.79 -5.93 18.45
N ASN A 59 -13.15 -5.89 19.74
CA ASN A 59 -14.02 -4.87 20.32
C ASN A 59 -13.22 -3.94 21.26
N GLY A 60 -13.66 -2.69 21.43
CA GLY A 60 -13.04 -1.75 22.36
C GLY A 60 -11.70 -1.16 21.88
N CYS A 61 -11.42 -1.20 20.58
CA CYS A 61 -10.19 -0.68 20.01
C CYS A 61 -10.17 0.86 20.01
N SER A 62 -8.99 1.45 20.22
CA SER A 62 -8.81 2.91 20.29
C SER A 62 -9.22 3.62 19.01
N ASN A 63 -8.99 2.99 17.86
CA ASN A 63 -9.40 3.50 16.56
C ASN A 63 -10.93 3.57 16.43
N ASP A 64 -11.66 2.54 16.89
CA ASP A 64 -13.13 2.53 16.80
C ASP A 64 -13.75 3.53 17.77
N TYR A 65 -13.16 3.69 18.96
CA TYR A 65 -13.53 4.75 19.89
C TYR A 65 -13.27 6.14 19.30
N ALA A 66 -12.09 6.40 18.74
CA ALA A 66 -11.79 7.68 18.07
C ALA A 66 -12.75 7.94 16.89
N LYS A 67 -13.10 6.90 16.14
CA LYS A 67 -14.04 6.99 15.03
C LYS A 67 -15.46 7.32 15.51
N SER A 68 -15.90 6.76 16.65
CA SER A 68 -17.22 7.04 17.23
C SER A 68 -17.36 8.48 17.73
N LEU A 69 -16.26 9.15 18.04
CA LEU A 69 -16.20 10.59 18.35
C LEU A 69 -16.25 11.50 17.11
N GLY A 70 -16.34 10.95 15.90
CA GLY A 70 -16.45 11.71 14.66
C GLY A 70 -15.11 12.06 13.99
N ILE A 71 -13.99 11.52 14.47
CA ILE A 71 -12.68 11.74 13.82
C ILE A 71 -12.68 11.04 12.46
N LYS A 72 -12.51 11.82 11.39
CA LYS A 72 -12.60 11.32 10.00
C LYS A 72 -11.51 10.30 9.67
N TYR A 73 -10.28 10.63 10.05
CA TYR A 73 -9.05 9.90 9.73
C TYR A 73 -8.54 9.16 10.95
N VAL A 74 -8.73 7.85 10.98
CA VAL A 74 -8.30 6.99 12.08
C VAL A 74 -7.66 5.75 11.50
N PHE A 75 -6.50 5.36 12.02
CA PHE A 75 -5.69 4.28 11.49
C PHE A 75 -5.03 3.50 12.62
N THR A 76 -4.83 2.21 12.38
CA THR A 76 -3.89 1.38 13.14
C THR A 76 -2.73 1.02 12.21
N ILE A 77 -1.49 1.24 12.67
CA ILE A 77 -0.29 0.87 11.93
C ILE A 77 0.43 -0.21 12.74
N GLU A 78 0.36 -1.44 12.27
CA GLU A 78 1.14 -2.54 12.81
C GLU A 78 2.55 -2.47 12.24
N ILE A 79 3.50 -2.05 13.07
CA ILE A 79 4.93 -2.05 12.71
C ILE A 79 5.49 -3.45 12.94
N GLY A 80 6.25 -3.93 11.97
CA GLY A 80 6.79 -5.28 12.03
C GLY A 80 8.04 -5.41 11.21
N SER A 81 8.62 -6.59 11.30
CA SER A 81 9.80 -6.94 10.54
C SER A 81 9.42 -7.35 9.12
N ARG A 82 10.30 -7.02 8.16
CA ARG A 82 10.12 -7.41 6.74
C ARG A 82 9.86 -8.91 6.63
N LYS A 83 9.06 -9.37 5.66
CA LYS A 83 8.77 -10.82 5.48
C LYS A 83 10.03 -11.72 5.46
N ILE A 84 11.17 -11.19 5.01
CA ILE A 84 12.44 -11.92 4.96
C ILE A 84 13.05 -12.14 6.35
N TYR A 85 12.75 -11.28 7.31
CA TYR A 85 13.26 -11.36 8.66
C TYR A 85 12.07 -11.35 9.62
N ASN A 86 11.70 -12.48 10.20
CA ASN A 86 10.66 -12.51 11.23
C ASN A 86 11.29 -12.25 12.60
N PHE A 87 11.50 -10.97 12.93
CA PHE A 87 12.00 -10.57 14.25
C PHE A 87 10.90 -10.53 15.31
N GLY A 88 9.63 -10.53 14.90
CA GLY A 88 8.51 -10.27 15.80
C GLY A 88 8.75 -8.98 16.58
N PHE A 89 8.70 -9.07 17.91
CA PHE A 89 8.95 -7.94 18.81
C PHE A 89 10.45 -7.64 19.04
N MET A 90 11.37 -8.51 18.61
CA MET A 90 12.82 -8.38 18.84
C MET A 90 13.56 -7.75 17.65
N VAL A 91 13.15 -6.53 17.27
CA VAL A 91 13.73 -5.82 16.11
C VAL A 91 15.19 -5.42 16.40
N PRO A 92 16.17 -5.80 15.54
CA PRO A 92 17.55 -5.35 15.72
C PRO A 92 17.66 -3.82 15.60
N LYS A 93 18.54 -3.21 16.40
CA LYS A 93 18.79 -1.76 16.40
C LYS A 93 19.02 -1.17 15.00
N SER A 94 19.69 -1.92 14.11
CA SER A 94 19.99 -1.52 12.73
C SER A 94 18.75 -1.34 11.83
N TYR A 95 17.58 -1.82 12.24
CA TYR A 95 16.32 -1.68 11.50
C TYR A 95 15.41 -0.55 12.03
N ILE A 96 15.67 -0.01 13.22
CA ILE A 96 14.79 0.98 13.86
C ILE A 96 14.59 2.21 12.97
N SER A 97 15.68 2.84 12.50
CA SER A 97 15.58 4.03 11.64
C SER A 97 14.86 3.75 10.32
N LYS A 98 15.10 2.59 9.71
CA LYS A 98 14.46 2.21 8.44
C LYS A 98 12.95 2.04 8.61
N ILE A 99 12.52 1.35 9.66
CA ILE A 99 11.09 1.18 9.98
C ILE A 99 10.47 2.55 10.29
N ALA A 100 11.16 3.42 11.03
CA ALA A 100 10.68 4.76 11.34
C ALA A 100 10.50 5.63 10.09
N GLU A 101 11.48 5.62 9.17
CA GLU A 101 11.40 6.35 7.89
C GLU A 101 10.23 5.87 7.03
N GLU A 102 10.03 4.55 6.93
CA GLU A 102 8.92 3.94 6.18
C GLU A 102 7.55 4.32 6.78
N VAL A 103 7.40 4.21 8.10
CA VAL A 103 6.16 4.59 8.80
C VAL A 103 5.90 6.09 8.67
N PHE A 104 6.94 6.92 8.82
CA PHE A 104 6.84 8.37 8.71
C PHE A 104 6.42 8.81 7.30
N ALA A 105 6.91 8.16 6.25
CA ALA A 105 6.46 8.42 4.88
C ALA A 105 4.94 8.18 4.73
N GLY A 106 4.40 7.12 5.35
CA GLY A 106 2.96 6.86 5.39
C GLY A 106 2.18 7.95 6.14
N ILE A 107 2.66 8.34 7.32
CA ILE A 107 2.06 9.42 8.12
C ILE A 107 2.04 10.72 7.30
N LEU A 108 3.13 11.07 6.62
CA LEU A 108 3.24 12.29 5.81
C LEU A 108 2.17 12.35 4.71
N VAL A 109 1.90 11.23 4.03
CA VAL A 109 0.85 11.17 3.00
C VAL A 109 -0.54 11.46 3.59
N VAL A 110 -0.84 10.88 4.76
CA VAL A 110 -2.10 11.12 5.46
C VAL A 110 -2.19 12.58 5.93
N SER A 111 -1.13 13.13 6.51
CA SER A 111 -1.07 14.53 6.94
C SER A 111 -1.28 15.50 5.76
N GLN A 112 -0.66 15.23 4.61
CA GLN A 112 -0.87 16.02 3.39
C GLN A 112 -2.33 15.94 2.90
N ARG A 113 -2.96 14.75 2.99
CA ARG A 113 -4.38 14.59 2.65
C ARG A 113 -5.28 15.43 3.57
N ILE A 114 -5.05 15.36 4.88
CA ILE A 114 -5.80 16.13 5.88
C ILE A 114 -5.62 17.64 5.62
N SER A 115 -4.38 18.08 5.40
CA SER A 115 -4.08 19.49 5.12
C SER A 115 -4.84 20.00 3.89
N LYS A 116 -4.83 19.25 2.77
CA LYS A 116 -5.57 19.62 1.56
C LYS A 116 -7.07 19.73 1.80
N GLU A 117 -7.67 18.81 2.56
CA GLU A 117 -9.11 18.88 2.86
C GLU A 117 -9.45 20.06 3.76
N ASN A 118 -8.65 20.34 4.78
CA ASN A 118 -8.85 21.50 5.65
C ASN A 118 -8.72 22.83 4.88
N THR A 119 -7.78 22.92 3.93
CA THR A 119 -7.67 24.09 3.03
C THR A 119 -8.91 24.25 2.15
N VAL A 120 -9.46 23.15 1.62
CA VAL A 120 -10.68 23.21 0.80
C VAL A 120 -11.89 23.61 1.65
N GLU A 121 -12.05 23.05 2.85
CA GLU A 121 -13.14 23.39 3.76
C GLU A 121 -13.08 24.84 4.28
N SER A 122 -11.87 25.37 4.47
CA SER A 122 -11.69 26.79 4.84
C SER A 122 -11.93 27.76 3.69
N ASN A 123 -11.78 27.34 2.43
CA ASN A 123 -12.12 28.17 1.27
C ASN A 123 -13.61 28.15 0.90
N ILE A 124 -14.41 27.27 1.51
CA ILE A 124 -15.86 27.14 1.28
C ILE A 124 -16.67 27.87 2.38
N LYS A 125 -16.07 28.10 3.55
CA LYS A 125 -16.67 28.83 4.68
C LYS A 125 -16.37 30.33 4.58
#